data_AF-A0A1H3YUF7-F1
#
_entry.id   AF-A0A1H3YUF7-F1
#
_cell.length_a   1.000
_cell.length_b   1.000
_cell.length_c   1.000
_cell.angle_alpha   90.00
_cell.angle_beta   90.00
_cell.angle_gamma   90.00
#
_symmetry.space_group_name_H-M   'P 1'
#
loop_
_entity.id
_entity.type
_entity.pdbx_description
1 polymer ?
#
loop_
_entity_poly.entity_id
_entity_poly.type
_entity_poly.pdbx_seq_one_letter_code
_entity_poly.pdbx_strand_id
1 'polypeptide(L)' 'MKNERISVPEAAQMMGATCDFIRAAMQLNLINIGVALRRPGKTRYTYYIYRDKVIKYMEGNDS' A
#
# COMPACT_ATOMS: atom_id res chain seq x y z
N MET A 1 -11.63 11.88 7.64
CA MET A 1 -10.75 10.68 7.66
C MET A 1 -9.73 10.69 6.51
N LYS A 2 -9.09 11.83 6.22
CA LYS A 2 -7.94 11.86 5.29
C LYS A 2 -6.70 11.39 6.05
N ASN A 3 -5.80 10.66 5.39
CA ASN A 3 -4.51 10.20 5.94
C ASN A 3 -4.56 9.18 7.10
N GLU A 4 -5.66 8.47 7.33
CA GLU A 4 -5.66 7.34 8.27
C GLU A 4 -4.70 6.25 7.76
N ARG A 5 -3.74 5.84 8.61
CA ARG A 5 -2.81 4.77 8.25
C ARG A 5 -3.46 3.42 8.48
N ILE A 6 -3.27 2.52 7.52
CA ILE A 6 -3.72 1.14 7.62
C ILE A 6 -2.56 0.17 7.40
N SER A 7 -2.75 -1.05 7.83
CA SER A 7 -1.81 -2.16 7.68
C SER A 7 -1.91 -2.85 6.32
N VAL A 8 -0.91 -3.66 5.98
CA VAL A 8 -0.92 -4.48 4.76
C VAL A 8 -2.13 -5.44 4.73
N PRO A 9 -2.48 -6.15 5.81
CA PRO A 9 -3.68 -7.00 5.83
C PRO A 9 -4.98 -6.24 5.60
N GLU A 10 -5.13 -5.06 6.19
CA GLU A 10 -6.33 -4.24 5.98
C GLU A 10 -6.44 -3.77 4.53
N ALA A 11 -5.33 -3.33 3.92
CA ALA A 11 -5.31 -2.96 2.51
C ALA A 11 -5.62 -4.16 1.60
N ALA A 12 -5.07 -5.34 1.90
CA ALA A 12 -5.34 -6.58 1.19
C ALA A 12 -6.83 -6.96 1.25
N GLN A 13 -7.44 -6.84 2.43
CA GLN A 13 -8.87 -7.06 2.62
C GLN A 13 -9.72 -6.06 1.82
N MET A 14 -9.37 -4.77 1.85
CA MET A 14 -10.06 -3.73 1.08
C MET A 14 -10.00 -4.00 -0.43
N MET A 15 -8.84 -4.40 -0.94
CA MET A 15 -8.61 -4.59 -2.37
C MET A 15 -9.00 -5.98 -2.89
N GLY A 16 -9.48 -6.90 -2.03
CA GLY A 16 -9.75 -8.28 -2.41
C GLY A 16 -8.51 -9.03 -2.89
N ALA A 17 -7.33 -8.70 -2.35
CA ALA A 17 -6.04 -9.21 -2.77
C ALA A 17 -5.31 -9.94 -1.62
N THR A 18 -4.18 -10.59 -1.93
CA THR A 18 -3.32 -11.19 -0.92
C THR A 18 -2.34 -10.17 -0.35
N CYS A 19 -1.87 -10.39 0.89
CA CYS A 19 -0.83 -9.56 1.48
C CYS A 19 0.45 -9.53 0.64
N ASP A 20 0.80 -10.65 0.00
CA ASP A 20 2.01 -10.74 -0.81
C ASP A 20 1.89 -9.96 -2.12
N PHE A 21 0.70 -9.94 -2.72
CA PHE A 21 0.40 -9.05 -3.84
C PHE A 21 0.59 -7.59 -3.44
N ILE A 22 -0.01 -7.15 -2.32
CA ILE A 22 0.12 -5.76 -1.84
C ILE A 22 1.59 -5.39 -1.64
N ARG A 23 2.37 -6.25 -0.96
CA ARG A 23 3.80 -6.01 -0.74
C ARG A 23 4.56 -5.87 -2.04
N ALA A 24 4.40 -6.83 -2.96
CA ALA A 24 5.12 -6.84 -4.22
C ALA A 24 4.76 -5.61 -5.08
N ALA A 25 3.46 -5.32 -5.22
CA ALA A 25 2.97 -4.19 -5.99
C ALA A 25 3.48 -2.86 -5.42
N MET A 26 3.48 -2.68 -4.09
CA MET A 26 4.04 -1.48 -3.47
C MET A 26 5.56 -1.38 -3.64
N GLN A 27 6.31 -2.47 -3.52
CA GLN A 27 7.77 -2.47 -3.70
C GLN A 27 8.18 -2.15 -5.13
N LEU A 28 7.38 -2.57 -6.10
CA LEU A 28 7.59 -2.31 -7.53
C LEU A 28 6.98 -0.97 -7.99
N ASN A 29 6.38 -0.19 -7.07
CA ASN A 29 5.65 1.04 -7.37
C ASN A 29 4.55 0.88 -8.44
N LEU A 30 3.87 -0.27 -8.46
CA LEU A 30 2.78 -0.57 -9.40
C LEU A 30 1.43 0.01 -8.95
N ILE A 31 1.30 0.35 -7.66
CA ILE A 31 0.06 0.89 -7.08
C ILE A 31 0.36 2.10 -6.20
N ASN A 32 -0.43 3.17 -6.34
CA ASN A 32 -0.25 4.42 -5.60
C ASN A 32 -1.07 4.47 -4.30
N ILE A 33 -0.97 3.45 -3.45
CA ILE A 33 -1.73 3.38 -2.19
C ILE A 33 -0.94 3.87 -0.96
N GLY A 34 0.33 4.22 -1.16
CA GLY A 34 1.25 4.46 -0.06
C GLY A 34 2.70 4.45 -0.51
N VAL A 35 3.62 4.16 0.41
CA VAL A 35 5.06 4.05 0.14
C VAL A 35 5.62 2.80 0.82
N ALA A 36 6.41 2.02 0.08
CA ALA A 36 7.25 0.97 0.63
C ALA A 36 8.69 1.46 0.73
N LEU A 37 9.23 1.51 1.95
CA LEU A 37 10.60 1.98 2.21
C LEU A 37 11.49 0.84 2.67
N ARG A 38 12.64 0.66 2.01
CA ARG A 38 13.71 -0.21 2.49
C ARG A 38 14.91 0.65 2.88
N ARG A 39 15.33 0.55 4.14
CA ARG A 39 16.51 1.28 4.63
C ARG A 39 17.79 0.69 4.01
N PRO A 40 18.82 1.51 3.72
CA PRO A 40 20.13 1.02 3.31
C PRO A 40 20.67 -0.02 4.30
N GLY A 41 21.19 -1.14 3.78
CA GLY A 41 21.71 -2.24 4.61
C GLY A 41 20.66 -3.08 5.35
N LYS A 42 19.35 -2.91 5.08
CA LYS A 42 18.28 -3.74 5.64
C LYS A 42 17.56 -4.54 4.56
N THR A 43 17.16 -5.76 4.89
CA THR A 43 16.41 -6.66 4.00
C THR A 43 14.89 -6.45 4.10
N ARG A 44 14.40 -5.88 5.20
CA ARG A 44 12.96 -5.69 5.47
C ARG A 44 12.46 -4.33 4.96
N TYR A 45 11.24 -4.34 4.42
CA TYR A 45 10.49 -3.14 4.05
C TYR A 45 9.61 -2.65 5.19
N THR A 46 9.44 -1.34 5.27
CA THR A 46 8.42 -0.66 6.06
C THR A 46 7.37 -0.09 5.13
N TYR A 47 6.09 -0.33 5.42
CA TYR A 47 4.97 0.09 4.58
C TYR A 47 4.21 1.22 5.26
N TYR A 48 3.99 2.30 4.51
CA TYR A 48 3.13 3.41 4.89
C TYR A 48 1.95 3.43 3.92
N ILE A 49 0.82 2.85 4.33
CA ILE A 49 -0.40 2.77 3.52
C ILE A 49 -1.42 3.75 4.11
N TYR A 50 -2.10 4.48 3.25
CA TYR A 50 -3.13 5.44 3.65
C TYR A 50 -4.49 5.02 3.09
N ARG A 51 -5.49 4.94 3.97
CA ARG A 51 -6.84 4.44 3.62
C ARG A 51 -7.45 5.19 2.44
N ASP A 52 -7.31 6.52 2.43
CA ASP A 52 -7.83 7.38 1.37
C ASP A 52 -7.16 7.15 0.02
N LYS A 53 -5.86 6.84 0.00
CA LYS A 53 -5.17 6.45 -1.24
C LYS A 53 -5.63 5.09 -1.76
N VAL A 54 -5.88 4.12 -0.87
CA VAL A 54 -6.44 2.82 -1.28
C VAL A 54 -7.80 2.99 -1.93
N ILE A 55 -8.68 3.80 -1.32
CA ILE A 55 -10.01 4.10 -1.86
C ILE A 55 -9.88 4.75 -3.25
N LYS A 56 -9.05 5.80 -3.39
CA LYS A 56 -8.83 6.46 -4.69
C LYS A 56 -8.31 5.51 -5.77
N TYR A 57 -7.39 4.62 -5.42
CA TYR A 57 -6.89 3.59 -6.34
C TYR A 57 -8.00 2.66 -6.81
N MET A 58 -8.87 2.21 -5.90
CA MET A 58 -10.01 1.35 -6.25
C MET A 58 -11.07 2.07 -7.10
N GLU A 59 -11.22 3.38 -6.93
CA GLU A 59 -12.12 4.21 -7.73
C GLU A 59 -11.56 4.61 -9.11
N GLY A 60 -10.28 4.32 -9.39
CA GLY A 60 -9.60 4.75 -10.63
C GLY A 60 -9.22 6.23 -10.64
N ASN A 61 -9.14 6.87 -9.47
CA ASN A 61 -8.84 8.29 -9.28
C ASN A 61 -7.44 8.50 -8.68
N ASP A 62 -6.47 7.63 -8.99
CA ASP A 62 -5.11 7.62 -8.42
C ASP A 62 -4.06 8.41 -9.22
N SER A 63 -4.51 9.22 -10.19
CA SER A 63 -3.71 10.13 -11.01
C SER A 63 -2.99 11.22 -10.20
#